data_AF-A0A930RV37-F1
#
_entry.id   AF-A0A930RV37-F1
#
_cell.length_a   1.000
_cell.length_b   1.000
_cell.length_c   1.000
_cell.angle_alpha   90.00
_cell.angle_beta   90.00
_cell.angle_gamma   90.00
#
_symmetry.space_group_name_H-M   'P 1'
#
loop_
_entity.id
_entity.type
_entity.pdbx_description
1 polymer ?
#
loop_
_entity_poly.entity_id
_entity_poly.type
_entity_poly.pdbx_seq_one_letter_code
_entity_poly.pdbx_strand_id
1 'polypeptide(L)' 'LVELIMSGISLVIFTVLTMYDTQKLKNMYDYYEGQSALEGIAILGALELYLDFINIFLDILRLFGSRKD' A
#
# COMPACT_ATOMS: atom_id res chain seq x y z
N LEU A 1 10.37 -1.40 22.97
CA LEU A 1 8.91 -1.35 23.19
C LEU A 1 8.23 -0.25 22.37
N VAL A 2 8.66 1.01 22.51
CA VAL A 2 8.08 2.14 21.76
C VAL A 2 8.18 1.94 20.25
N GLU A 3 9.34 1.50 19.72
CA GLU A 3 9.50 1.22 18.29
C GLU A 3 8.57 0.12 17.76
N LEU A 4 8.34 -0.93 18.54
CA LEU A 4 7.41 -2.01 18.20
C LEU A 4 5.97 -1.48 18.12
N ILE A 5 5.56 -0.63 19.08
CA ILE A 5 4.23 -0.02 19.11
C ILE A 5 4.05 0.92 17.92
N MET A 6 5.03 1.78 17.65
CA MET A 6 4.97 2.72 16.53
C MET A 6 4.95 2.00 15.18
N SER A 7 5.79 0.96 15.01
CA SER A 7 5.81 0.16 13.78
C SER A 7 4.52 -0.65 13.60
N GLY A 8 3.93 -1.15 14.70
CA GLY A 8 2.65 -1.86 14.66
C GLY A 8 1.48 -0.95 14.28
N ILE A 9 1.43 0.27 14.82
CA ILE A 9 0.41 1.27 14.45
C ILE A 9 0.57 1.67 12.98
N SER A 10 1.79 1.95 12.55
CA SER A 10 2.13 2.29 11.16
C SER A 10 1.66 1.19 10.21
N LEU A 11 2.00 -0.07 10.51
CA LEU A 11 1.60 -1.23 9.72
C LEU A 11 0.07 -1.34 9.58
N VAL A 12 -0.68 -1.19 10.68
CA VAL A 12 -2.15 -1.29 10.65
C VAL A 12 -2.76 -0.16 9.81
N ILE A 13 -2.26 1.08 9.97
CA ILE A 13 -2.74 2.24 9.21
C ILE A 13 -2.48 2.04 7.72
N PHE A 14 -1.23 1.72 7.34
CA PHE A 14 -0.90 1.52 5.93
C PHE A 14 -1.65 0.34 5.32
N THR A 15 -1.83 -0.76 6.05
CA THR A 15 -2.61 -1.91 5.55
C THR A 15 -4.07 -1.53 5.27
N VAL A 16 -4.71 -0.73 6.15
CA VAL A 16 -6.10 -0.28 5.94
C VAL A 16 -6.19 0.72 4.79
N LEU A 17 -5.22 1.63 4.66
CA LEU A 17 -5.16 2.56 3.53
C LEU A 17 -4.98 1.81 2.20
N THR A 18 -4.05 0.86 2.13
CA THR A 18 -3.82 0.05 0.93
C THR A 18 -5.03 -0.78 0.51
N MET A 19 -5.82 -1.29 1.48
CA MET A 19 -7.09 -1.94 1.19
C MET A 19 -8.07 -0.97 0.52
N TYR A 20 -8.13 0.27 1.00
CA TYR A 20 -8.95 1.31 0.38
C TYR A 20 -8.45 1.68 -1.03
N ASP A 21 -7.14 1.84 -1.20
CA ASP A 21 -6.55 2.21 -2.49
C ASP A 21 -6.72 1.10 -3.55
N THR A 22 -6.69 -0.18 -3.13
CA THR A 22 -7.04 -1.31 -4.01
C THR A 22 -8.49 -1.21 -4.50
N GLN A 23 -9.43 -0.87 -3.61
CA GLN A 23 -10.83 -0.74 -3.98
C GLN A 23 -11.07 0.49 -4.86
N LYS A 24 -10.39 1.60 -4.59
CA LYS A 24 -10.39 2.80 -5.42
C LYS A 24 -9.86 2.49 -6.83
N LEU A 25 -8.74 1.78 -6.94
CA LEU A 25 -8.16 1.40 -8.22
C LEU A 25 -9.11 0.51 -9.03
N LYS A 26 -9.77 -0.45 -8.38
CA LYS A 26 -10.81 -1.25 -9.01
C LYS A 26 -11.94 -0.39 -9.57
N ASN A 27 -12.45 0.56 -8.77
CA ASN A 27 -13.53 1.44 -9.21
C ASN A 27 -13.08 2.35 -10.38
N MET A 28 -11.83 2.80 -10.38
CA MET A 28 -11.25 3.56 -11.49
C MET A 28 -11.13 2.70 -12.74
N TYR A 29 -10.64 1.48 -12.63
CA TYR A 29 -10.58 0.53 -13.76
C TYR A 29 -11.97 0.33 -14.38
N ASP A 30 -12.98 0.05 -13.55
CA ASP A 30 -14.36 -0.16 -13.98
C ASP A 30 -14.93 1.10 -14.69
N TYR A 31 -14.53 2.30 -14.28
CA TYR A 31 -14.97 3.56 -14.91
C TYR A 31 -14.29 3.83 -16.26
N TYR A 32 -13.00 3.49 -16.40
CA TYR A 32 -12.20 3.75 -17.59
C TYR A 32 -12.17 2.58 -18.58
N GLU A 33 -12.91 1.51 -18.32
CA GLU A 33 -13.01 0.35 -19.19
C GLU A 33 -13.41 0.76 -20.62
N GLY A 34 -12.65 0.28 -21.61
CA GLY A 34 -12.86 0.61 -23.03
C GLY A 34 -12.41 2.01 -23.46
N GLN A 35 -11.88 2.84 -22.55
CA GLN A 35 -11.34 4.15 -22.87
C GLN A 35 -9.84 4.07 -23.16
N SER A 36 -9.34 4.96 -24.03
CA SER A 36 -7.90 5.04 -24.33
C SER A 36 -7.03 5.40 -23.12
N ALA A 37 -7.62 6.01 -22.08
CA ALA A 37 -6.96 6.38 -20.84
C ALA A 37 -6.69 5.19 -19.90
N LEU A 38 -7.29 4.02 -20.14
CA LEU A 38 -7.22 2.86 -19.24
C LEU A 38 -5.80 2.41 -18.96
N GLU A 39 -4.94 2.38 -19.98
CA GLU A 39 -3.55 1.94 -19.87
C GLU A 39 -2.72 2.85 -18.95
N GLY A 40 -2.85 4.17 -19.11
CA GLY A 40 -2.16 5.14 -18.25
C GLY A 40 -2.63 5.05 -16.79
N ILE A 41 -3.92 4.80 -16.57
CA ILE A 41 -4.49 4.63 -15.24
C ILE A 41 -4.04 3.33 -14.59
N ALA A 42 -3.95 2.24 -15.35
CA ALA A 42 -3.42 0.97 -14.87
C ALA A 42 -1.96 1.12 -14.40
N ILE A 43 -1.13 1.85 -15.14
CA ILE A 43 0.27 2.11 -14.75
C ILE A 43 0.35 2.96 -13.47
N LEU A 44 -0.44 4.04 -13.39
CA LEU A 44 -0.47 4.89 -12.18
C LEU A 44 -0.99 4.12 -10.96
N GLY A 45 -2.03 3.30 -11.12
CA GLY A 45 -2.55 2.46 -10.07
C GLY A 45 -1.56 1.39 -9.61
N ALA A 46 -0.84 0.77 -10.55
CA ALA A 46 0.23 -0.17 -10.21
C ALA A 46 1.37 0.51 -9.44
N LEU A 47 1.72 1.75 -9.78
CA LEU A 47 2.70 2.54 -9.04
C LEU A 47 2.22 2.87 -7.61
N GLU A 48 0.97 3.28 -7.45
CA GLU A 48 0.35 3.56 -6.13
C GLU A 48 0.42 2.31 -5.24
N LEU A 49 -0.02 1.15 -5.75
CA LEU A 49 0.07 -0.13 -5.04
C LEU A 49 1.52 -0.57 -4.74
N TYR A 50 2.47 -0.26 -5.62
CA TYR A 50 3.89 -0.55 -5.39
C TYR A 50 4.46 0.25 -4.22
N LEU A 51 4.12 1.54 -4.10
CA LEU A 51 4.58 2.39 -3.01
C LEU A 51 3.98 1.94 -1.67
N ASP A 52 2.71 1.58 -1.66
CA ASP A 52 2.02 0.99 -0.51
C ASP A 52 2.68 -0.31 -0.04
N PHE A 53 3.01 -1.19 -0.99
CA PHE A 53 3.74 -2.42 -0.70
C PHE A 53 5.10 -2.13 -0.03
N ILE A 54 5.85 -1.14 -0.50
CA ILE A 54 7.13 -0.75 0.12
C ILE A 54 6.95 -0.29 1.57
N ASN A 55 5.93 0.52 1.85
CA ASN A 55 5.66 1.00 3.22
C ASN A 55 5.37 -0.17 4.17
N ILE A 56 4.45 -1.06 3.78
CA ILE A 56 4.10 -2.27 4.55
C ILE A 56 5.32 -3.18 4.71
N PHE A 57 6.10 -3.39 3.65
CA PHE A 57 7.27 -4.25 3.68
C PHE A 57 8.35 -3.73 4.65
N LEU A 58 8.62 -2.42 4.64
CA LEU A 58 9.59 -1.81 5.56
C LEU A 58 9.11 -1.87 7.02
N ASP A 59 7.82 -1.67 7.28
CA ASP A 59 7.27 -1.77 8.64
C ASP A 59 7.33 -3.21 9.15
N ILE A 60 7.06 -4.19 8.30
CA ILE A 60 7.26 -5.61 8.58
C ILE A 60 8.74 -5.89 8.92
N LEU A 61 9.67 -5.39 8.10
CA LEU A 61 11.11 -5.56 8.35
C LEU A 61 11.53 -4.93 9.69
N ARG A 62 11.00 -3.76 10.04
CA ARG A 62 11.29 -3.12 11.34
C ARG A 62 10.73 -3.93 12.51
N LEU A 63 9.50 -4.44 12.39
CA LEU A 63 8.88 -5.29 13.43
C LEU A 63 9.68 -6.57 13.70
N PHE A 64 10.22 -7.20 12.65
CA PHE A 64 11.03 -8.42 12.80
C PHE A 64 12.52 -8.14 13.05
N GLY A 65 13.03 -7.00 12.61
CA GLY A 65 14.44 -6.59 12.72
C GLY A 65 14.81 -5.92 14.04
N SER A 66 13.85 -5.29 14.73
CA SER A 66 14.02 -4.63 16.04
C SER A 66 14.30 -5.61 17.20
N ARG A 67 14.61 -6.89 16.91
CA ARG A 67 15.02 -7.92 17.88
C ARG A 67 16.54 -8.02 18.09
N LYS A 68 17.35 -7.14 17.49
CA LYS A 68 18.81 -7.29 17.46
C LYS A 68 19.64 -6.43 18.43
N ASP A 69 19.02 -5.63 19.28
CA ASP A 69 19.71 -4.86 20.33
C ASP A 69 19.24 -5.25 21.75
#